data_AF-A0A0G1UWW5-F1
#
_entry.id   AF-A0A0G1UWW5-F1
#
_cell.length_a   1.000
_cell.length_b   1.000
_cell.length_c   1.000
_cell.angle_alpha   90.00
_cell.angle_beta   90.00
_cell.angle_gamma   90.00
#
_symmetry.space_group_name_H-M   'P 1'
#
loop_
_entity.id
_entity.type
_entity.pdbx_description
1 polymer ?
#
loop_
_entity_poly.entity_id
_entity_poly.type
_entity_poly.pdbx_seq_one_letter_code
_entity_poly.pdbx_strand_id
1 'polypeptide(L)'
;MVFAYVHHTGRLGALAAVACETDFVAKTEDFQKLGRELALLAAAGQPKGIEEFLLQESAREPGRKIAELISEVVSKLGENIRVLDIKIVKV
;
A
#
# COMPACT_ATOMS: atom_id res chain seq x y z
N MET A 1 6.75 -5.89 -6.39
CA MET A 1 5.98 -5.23 -7.48
C MET A 1 5.82 -3.76 -7.19
N VAL A 2 5.65 -2.93 -8.22
CA VAL A 2 5.35 -1.50 -8.08
C VAL A 2 3.90 -1.26 -8.47
N PHE A 3 3.16 -0.58 -7.59
CA PHE A 3 1.78 -0.19 -7.78
C PHE A 3 1.67 1.31 -7.90
N ALA A 4 0.73 1.79 -8.72
CA ALA A 4 0.52 3.20 -8.96
C ALA A 4 -0.93 3.58 -8.70
N TYR A 5 -1.12 4.75 -8.11
CA TYR A 5 -2.40 5.43 -8.01
C TYR A 5 -2.25 6.84 -8.58
N VAL A 6 -3.18 7.23 -9.45
CA VAL A 6 -3.31 8.60 -9.95
C VAL A 6 -4.69 9.08 -9.58
N HIS A 7 -4.76 10.17 -8.84
CA HIS A 7 -6.02 10.76 -8.43
C HIS A 7 -6.75 11.33 -9.65
N HIS A 8 -8.08 11.30 -9.64
CA HIS A 8 -8.90 11.64 -10.82
C HIS A 8 -8.70 13.07 -11.33
N THR A 9 -8.20 13.99 -10.49
CA THR A 9 -7.86 15.36 -10.90
C THR A 9 -6.56 15.45 -11.70
N GLY A 10 -5.75 14.39 -11.72
CA GLY A 10 -4.42 14.35 -12.36
C GLY A 10 -3.34 15.14 -11.61
N ARG A 11 -3.65 15.77 -10.46
CA ARG A 11 -2.73 16.64 -9.72
C ARG A 11 -2.03 15.96 -8.54
N LEU A 12 -2.38 14.70 -8.26
CA LEU A 12 -1.83 13.92 -7.16
C LEU A 12 -1.72 12.47 -7.61
N GLY A 13 -0.60 11.83 -7.30
CA GLY A 13 -0.41 10.41 -7.51
C GLY A 13 0.61 9.85 -6.52
N ALA A 14 0.64 8.53 -6.41
CA ALA A 14 1.65 7.83 -5.64
C ALA A 14 2.05 6.51 -6.27
N LEU A 15 3.29 6.10 -5.99
CA LEU A 15 3.84 4.79 -6.25
C LEU A 15 4.09 4.08 -4.93
N ALA A 16 3.81 2.79 -4.87
CA ALA A 16 4.14 1.92 -3.74
C ALA A 16 4.91 0.69 -4.26
N ALA A 17 6.14 0.51 -3.78
CA ALA A 17 6.91 -0.69 -4.00
C ALA A 17 6.61 -1.69 -2.88
N VAL A 18 6.06 -2.85 -3.23
CA VAL A 18 5.65 -3.88 -2.27
C VAL A 18 6.34 -5.19 -2.60
N ALA A 19 7.01 -5.77 -1.61
CA ALA A 19 7.68 -7.06 -1.71
C ALA A 19 6.81 -8.18 -1.17
N CYS A 20 6.96 -9.34 -1.79
CA CYS A 20 6.56 -10.66 -1.31
C CYS A 20 7.72 -11.63 -1.63
N GLU A 21 7.70 -12.84 -1.09
CA GLU A 21 8.71 -13.88 -1.24
C GLU A 21 8.59 -14.65 -2.56
N THR A 22 7.37 -14.94 -3.04
CA THR A 22 7.12 -15.77 -4.23
C THR A 22 6.40 -15.02 -5.34
N ASP A 23 6.65 -15.43 -6.59
CA ASP A 23 5.94 -14.91 -7.76
C ASP A 23 4.49 -15.40 -7.82
N PHE A 24 4.17 -16.53 -7.19
CA PHE A 24 2.80 -17.02 -7.01
C PHE A 24 1.97 -16.03 -6.19
N VAL A 25 2.43 -15.61 -5.01
CA VAL A 25 1.75 -14.61 -4.18
C VAL A 25 1.64 -13.27 -4.90
N ALA A 26 2.70 -12.84 -5.60
CA ALA A 26 2.69 -11.61 -6.39
C ALA A 26 1.52 -11.56 -7.41
N LYS A 27 1.08 -12.71 -7.93
CA LYS A 27 0.00 -12.82 -8.93
C LYS A 27 -1.40 -12.97 -8.32
N THR A 28 -1.50 -13.17 -7.00
CA THR A 28 -2.80 -13.33 -6.33
C THR A 28 -3.62 -12.04 -6.33
N GLU A 29 -4.95 -12.17 -6.35
CA GLU A 29 -5.84 -11.02 -6.33
C GLU A 29 -5.69 -10.21 -5.02
N ASP A 30 -5.50 -10.89 -3.89
CA ASP A 30 -5.33 -10.26 -2.58
C ASP A 30 -4.06 -9.38 -2.53
N PHE A 31 -2.91 -9.89 -2.99
CA PHE A 31 -1.69 -9.09 -3.07
C PHE A 31 -1.84 -7.90 -4.02
N GLN A 32 -2.46 -8.12 -5.17
CA GLN A 32 -2.72 -7.09 -6.17
C GLN A 32 -3.64 -5.98 -5.64
N LYS A 33 -4.69 -6.35 -4.89
CA LYS A 33 -5.61 -5.41 -4.22
C LYS A 33 -4.88 -4.62 -3.15
N LEU A 34 -4.15 -5.28 -2.27
CA LEU A 34 -3.36 -4.64 -1.22
C LEU A 34 -2.39 -3.60 -1.82
N GLY A 35 -1.60 -3.98 -2.83
CA GLY A 35 -0.63 -3.06 -3.44
C GLY A 35 -1.26 -1.79 -4.03
N ARG A 36 -2.40 -1.92 -4.72
CA ARG A 36 -3.16 -0.77 -5.24
C ARG A 36 -3.75 0.09 -4.12
N GLU A 37 -4.25 -0.55 -3.07
CA GLU A 37 -4.78 0.15 -1.90
C GLU A 37 -3.69 0.93 -1.16
N LEU A 38 -2.51 0.33 -0.97
CA LEU A 38 -1.37 1.02 -0.37
C LEU A 38 -0.94 2.23 -1.18
N ALA A 39 -0.93 2.16 -2.52
CA ALA A 39 -0.65 3.32 -3.36
C ALA A 39 -1.71 4.43 -3.19
N LEU A 40 -2.99 4.06 -3.13
CA LEU A 40 -4.07 5.02 -2.88
C LEU A 40 -3.95 5.67 -1.49
N LEU A 41 -3.72 4.88 -0.45
CA LEU A 41 -3.57 5.35 0.92
C LEU A 41 -2.34 6.24 1.09
N ALA A 42 -1.22 5.91 0.42
CA ALA A 42 -0.03 6.77 0.41
C ALA A 42 -0.34 8.13 -0.23
N ALA A 43 -1.09 8.16 -1.34
CA ALA A 43 -1.51 9.42 -1.96
C ALA A 43 -2.44 10.23 -1.05
N ALA A 44 -3.38 9.58 -0.36
CA ALA A 44 -4.32 10.25 0.54
C ALA A 44 -3.64 10.79 1.81
N GLY A 45 -2.80 9.97 2.45
CA GLY A 45 -2.16 10.28 3.73
C GLY A 45 -0.90 11.12 3.63
N GLN A 46 -0.29 11.24 2.44
CA GLN A 46 0.95 12.00 2.19
C GLN A 46 2.04 11.83 3.28
N PRO A 47 2.33 10.60 3.76
CA PRO A 47 3.34 10.36 4.78
C PRO A 47 4.74 10.79 4.29
N LYS A 48 5.61 11.21 5.22
CA LYS A 48 7.00 11.57 4.93
C LYS A 48 7.93 10.36 4.78
N GLY A 49 7.45 9.17 5.12
CA GLY A 49 8.20 7.92 5.03
C GLY A 49 7.36 6.70 5.38
N ILE A 50 7.97 5.52 5.28
CA ILE A 50 7.29 4.23 5.48
C ILE A 50 6.81 4.07 6.92
N GLU A 51 7.60 4.48 7.91
CA GLU A 51 7.21 4.36 9.33
C GLU A 51 5.94 5.16 9.63
N GLU A 52 5.89 6.42 9.18
CA GLU A 52 4.70 7.25 9.31
C GLU A 52 3.52 6.64 8.55
N PHE A 53 3.75 6.16 7.33
CA PHE A 53 2.72 5.51 6.52
C PHE A 53 2.07 4.32 7.22
N LEU A 54 2.87 3.42 7.81
CA LEU A 54 2.36 2.22 8.47
C LEU A 54 1.53 2.53 9.73
N LEU A 55 1.77 3.69 10.36
CA LEU A 55 1.04 4.16 11.53
C LEU A 55 -0.25 4.93 11.20
N GLN A 56 -0.40 5.39 9.95
CA GLN A 56 -1.61 6.08 9.50
C GLN A 56 -2.82 5.14 9.53
N GLU A 57 -4.00 5.74 9.74
CA GLU A 57 -5.26 5.03 9.65
C GLU A 57 -5.74 4.91 8.21
N SER A 58 -6.38 3.79 7.90
CA SER A 58 -7.06 3.60 6.63
C SER A 58 -8.23 4.57 6.52
N ALA A 59 -8.24 5.41 5.49
CA ALA A 59 -9.37 6.30 5.22
C ALA A 59 -10.68 5.53 4.91
N ARG A 60 -10.59 4.23 4.60
CA ARG A 60 -11.74 3.36 4.33
C ARG A 60 -12.22 2.59 5.56
N GLU A 61 -11.32 2.31 6.48
CA GLU A 61 -11.58 1.59 7.74
C GLU A 61 -11.06 2.44 8.91
N PRO A 62 -11.82 3.45 9.35
CA PRO A 62 -11.41 4.33 10.45
C PRO A 62 -11.08 3.53 11.72
N GLY A 63 -10.00 3.91 12.40
CA GLY A 63 -9.49 3.19 13.58
C GLY A 63 -8.60 1.99 13.26
N ARG A 64 -8.41 1.61 11.99
CA ARG A 64 -7.52 0.54 11.58
C ARG A 64 -6.25 1.07 10.95
N LYS A 65 -5.08 0.65 11.45
CA LYS A 65 -3.78 1.08 10.91
C LYS A 65 -3.43 0.35 9.62
N ILE A 66 -2.66 1.00 8.75
CA ILE A 66 -2.18 0.38 7.51
C ILE A 66 -1.35 -0.88 7.76
N ALA A 67 -0.55 -0.91 8.83
CA ALA A 67 0.18 -2.11 9.24
C ALA A 67 -0.73 -3.33 9.51
N GLU A 68 -1.94 -3.10 10.01
CA GLU A 68 -2.90 -4.17 10.32
C GLU A 68 -3.58 -4.71 9.05
N LEU A 69 -3.75 -3.88 8.02
CA LEU A 69 -4.20 -4.34 6.70
C LEU A 69 -3.17 -5.28 6.07
N ILE A 70 -1.89 -4.92 6.15
CA ILE A 70 -0.80 -5.75 5.64
C ILE A 70 -0.76 -7.07 6.43
N SER A 71 -0.84 -7.02 7.76
CA SER A 71 -0.82 -8.20 8.63
C SER A 71 -1.94 -9.20 8.32
N GLU A 72 -3.14 -8.71 7.99
CA GLU A 72 -4.25 -9.57 7.57
C GLU A 72 -3.92 -10.33 6.28
N VAL A 73 -3.40 -9.63 5.27
CA VAL A 73 -3.04 -10.26 4.00
C VAL A 73 -1.86 -11.22 4.16
N VAL A 74 -0.88 -10.88 5.01
CA VAL A 74 0.21 -11.79 5.41
C VAL A 74 -0.35 -13.07 6.03
N SER A 75 -1.29 -12.93 6.97
CA SER A 75 -1.93 -14.07 7.63
C SER A 75 -2.74 -14.93 6.65
N LYS A 76 -3.39 -14.29 5.68
CA LYS A 76 -4.21 -14.96 4.66
C LYS A 76 -3.37 -15.71 3.62
N LEU A 77 -2.27 -15.11 3.17
CA LEU A 77 -1.42 -15.67 2.12
C LEU A 77 -0.29 -16.54 2.67
N GLY A 78 -0.01 -16.47 3.98
CA GLY A 78 1.03 -17.25 4.63
C GLY A 78 2.46 -16.81 4.26
N GLU A 79 2.62 -15.58 3.78
CA GLU A 79 3.88 -15.07 3.22
C GLU A 79 4.15 -13.65 3.72
N ASN A 80 5.42 -13.31 3.98
CA ASN A 80 5.78 -11.99 4.45
C ASN A 80 5.63 -10.93 3.34
N ILE A 81 4.86 -9.88 3.62
CA ILE A 81 4.63 -8.76 2.71
C ILE A 81 5.17 -7.48 3.34
N ARG A 82 5.98 -6.74 2.58
CA ARG A 82 6.64 -5.52 3.06
C ARG A 82 6.50 -4.38 2.07
N VAL A 83 6.29 -3.17 2.58
CA VAL A 83 6.43 -1.94 1.80
C VAL A 83 7.91 -1.58 1.77
N LEU A 84 8.49 -1.50 0.57
CA LEU A 84 9.89 -1.17 0.36
C LEU A 84 10.11 0.32 0.16
N ASP A 85 9.19 0.98 -0.55
CA ASP A 85 9.27 2.41 -0.84
C ASP A 85 7.88 2.96 -1.17
N ILE A 86 7.71 4.24 -0.92
CA ILE A 86 6.57 5.03 -1.37
C ILE A 86 7.07 6.35 -1.95
N LYS A 87 6.44 6.78 -3.04
CA LYS A 87 6.73 8.08 -3.66
C LYS A 87 5.42 8.77 -3.95
N ILE A 88 5.26 10.00 -3.48
CA ILE A 88 4.08 10.83 -3.72
C ILE A 88 4.48 11.98 -4.61
N VAL A 89 3.68 12.25 -5.64
CA VAL A 89 3.87 13.34 -6.58
C VAL A 89 2.63 14.21 -6.57
N LYS A 90 2.81 15.52 -6.42
CA LYS A 90 1.73 16.51 -6.42
C LYS A 90 2.11 17.71 -7.29
N VAL A 91 1.12 18.25 -8.00
CA VAL A 91 1.25 19.39 -8.93
C VAL A 91 0.35 20.55 -8.53
#